data_AF-A0A3A8FAX3-F1
#
_entry.id   AF-A0A3A8FAX3-F1
#
_cell.length_a   1.000
_cell.length_b   1.000
_cell.length_c   1.000
_cell.angle_alpha   90.00
_cell.angle_beta   90.00
_cell.angle_gamma   90.00
#
_symmetry.space_group_name_H-M   'P 1'
#
loop_
_entity.id
_entity.type
_entity.pdbx_description
1 polymer ?
#
loop_
_entity_poly.entity_id
_entity_poly.type
_entity_poly.pdbx_seq_one_letter_code
_entity_poly.pdbx_strand_id
1 'polypeptide(L)'
;MAINVLTENSYLASHEIITGGTSGVTRLASIEWDDGSIKKCYIKVYPDQDRIRKLCNELTGFTLAKALGILQPDNAALIPLSKLFYKDFSDVVDPNIDGIVWAWVTTECGQSVKGVFHLNNFEDLLQTDPENTIAKLIQAYSLVCNQKNLPNIIAFDDFIANDDRNIGNVVMIGDGNMGIIDHGEILGSINWFSDLAALDKTLAFNNKLLNILDDQPTIKTQTKFTTKHLAVDAANKHKDAFISVQETLTTWWQNLLEVSNIPTKDQPKYIEYLKDFLHYRSIQSTTVFANRLGLVA
;
A
#
# COMPACT_ATOMS: atom_id res chain seq x y z
N MET A 1 -1.55 15.01 -11.04
CA MET A 1 -1.97 13.69 -11.56
C MET A 1 -3.13 13.21 -10.73
N ALA A 2 -4.18 12.66 -11.35
CA ALA A 2 -5.47 12.49 -10.71
C ALA A 2 -5.77 11.01 -10.42
N ILE A 3 -6.13 10.72 -9.18
CA ILE A 3 -7.00 9.59 -8.84
C ILE A 3 -8.37 9.95 -9.38
N ASN A 4 -9.01 9.02 -10.11
CA ASN A 4 -10.31 9.29 -10.70
C ASN A 4 -11.44 9.02 -9.71
N VAL A 5 -12.58 9.69 -9.87
CA VAL A 5 -13.82 9.31 -9.20
C VAL A 5 -14.75 8.82 -10.28
N LEU A 6 -14.91 7.51 -10.34
CA LEU A 6 -15.78 6.86 -11.32
C LEU A 6 -17.21 6.77 -10.79
N THR A 7 -18.17 6.59 -11.69
CA THR A 7 -19.58 6.38 -11.31
C THR A 7 -19.82 4.91 -10.96
N GLU A 8 -20.90 4.58 -10.25
CA GLU A 8 -21.24 3.19 -9.94
C GLU A 8 -21.44 2.32 -11.20
N ASN A 9 -21.85 2.94 -12.32
CA ASN A 9 -22.05 2.26 -13.60
C ASN A 9 -20.73 1.83 -14.26
N SER A 10 -19.60 2.40 -13.83
CA SER A 10 -18.28 1.99 -14.30
C SER A 10 -17.90 0.58 -13.83
N TYR A 11 -18.53 0.05 -12.77
CA TYR A 11 -18.35 -1.34 -12.35
C TYR A 11 -19.20 -2.25 -13.25
N LEU A 12 -18.58 -2.89 -14.24
CA LEU A 12 -19.31 -3.68 -15.23
C LEU A 12 -19.53 -5.13 -14.79
N ALA A 13 -18.50 -5.77 -14.26
CA ALA A 13 -18.54 -7.19 -13.93
C ALA A 13 -17.54 -7.54 -12.83
N SER A 14 -17.96 -8.48 -11.98
CA SER A 14 -17.16 -9.07 -10.91
C SER A 14 -16.62 -10.41 -11.37
N HIS A 15 -15.32 -10.64 -11.18
CA HIS A 15 -14.65 -11.89 -11.54
C HIS A 15 -14.26 -12.65 -10.26
N GLU A 16 -12.99 -13.00 -10.14
CA GLU A 16 -12.43 -13.78 -9.05
C GLU A 16 -12.24 -12.97 -7.76
N ILE A 17 -12.38 -13.67 -6.63
CA ILE A 17 -11.98 -13.18 -5.32
C ILE A 17 -10.47 -13.36 -5.20
N ILE A 18 -9.77 -12.32 -4.77
CA ILE A 18 -8.35 -12.39 -4.47
C ILE A 18 -8.20 -12.73 -2.99
N THR A 19 -7.75 -13.96 -2.72
CA THR A 19 -7.56 -14.46 -1.35
C THR A 19 -6.18 -14.05 -0.79
N GLY A 20 -6.10 -13.87 0.52
CA GLY A 20 -4.83 -13.63 1.23
C GLY A 20 -4.65 -12.23 1.84
N GLY A 21 -5.57 -11.29 1.59
CA GLY A 21 -5.68 -10.03 2.34
C GLY A 21 -6.63 -10.18 3.53
N THR A 22 -6.28 -9.61 4.69
CA THR A 22 -7.05 -9.75 5.94
C THR A 22 -7.86 -8.50 6.30
N SER A 23 -7.50 -7.33 5.79
CA SER A 23 -8.11 -6.04 6.18
C SER A 23 -9.31 -5.62 5.31
N GLY A 24 -9.62 -6.34 4.22
CA GLY A 24 -10.72 -6.03 3.30
C GLY A 24 -10.90 -7.10 2.23
N VAL A 25 -11.99 -7.01 1.47
CA VAL A 25 -12.29 -7.94 0.37
C VAL A 25 -11.81 -7.31 -0.94
N THR A 26 -10.91 -8.02 -1.63
CA THR A 26 -10.40 -7.63 -2.95
C THR A 26 -10.92 -8.59 -4.01
N ARG A 27 -11.36 -8.05 -5.15
CA ARG A 27 -11.80 -8.82 -6.31
C ARG A 27 -11.15 -8.30 -7.58
N LEU A 28 -10.99 -9.16 -8.57
CA LEU A 28 -10.76 -8.74 -9.94
C LEU A 28 -12.10 -8.34 -10.57
N ALA A 29 -12.15 -7.22 -11.26
CA ALA A 29 -13.36 -6.68 -11.89
C ALA A 29 -13.05 -6.06 -13.26
N SER A 30 -14.06 -5.99 -14.12
CA SER A 30 -14.01 -5.16 -15.33
C SER A 30 -14.54 -3.77 -15.01
N ILE A 31 -13.71 -2.75 -15.21
CA ILE A 31 -14.05 -1.35 -14.95
C ILE A 31 -13.93 -0.54 -16.23
N GLU A 32 -14.96 0.25 -16.54
CA GLU A 32 -14.94 1.27 -17.60
C GLU A 32 -14.40 2.58 -17.04
N TRP A 33 -13.35 3.11 -17.67
CA TRP A 33 -12.70 4.37 -17.30
C TRP A 33 -13.31 5.55 -18.08
N ASP A 34 -13.04 6.78 -17.65
CA ASP A 34 -13.61 8.00 -18.25
C ASP A 34 -13.26 8.20 -19.75
N ASP A 35 -12.22 7.53 -20.23
CA ASP A 35 -11.83 7.50 -21.65
C ASP A 35 -12.60 6.45 -22.47
N GLY A 36 -13.57 5.75 -21.86
CA GLY A 36 -14.33 4.66 -22.45
C GLY A 36 -13.57 3.33 -22.53
N SER A 37 -12.33 3.26 -22.03
CA SER A 37 -11.57 2.02 -22.02
C SER A 37 -12.06 1.08 -20.92
N ILE A 38 -12.21 -0.20 -21.25
CA ILE A 38 -12.54 -1.25 -20.26
C ILE A 38 -11.25 -1.95 -19.88
N LYS A 39 -10.92 -1.93 -18.59
CA LYS A 39 -9.70 -2.57 -18.05
C LYS A 39 -10.06 -3.57 -16.96
N LYS A 40 -9.21 -4.59 -16.83
CA LYS A 40 -9.19 -5.45 -15.64
C LYS A 40 -8.54 -4.68 -14.49
N CYS A 41 -9.25 -4.61 -13.38
CA CYS A 41 -8.85 -3.86 -12.20
C CYS A 41 -9.03 -4.70 -10.94
N TYR A 42 -8.17 -4.46 -9.96
CA TYR A 42 -8.43 -4.87 -8.60
C TYR A 42 -9.34 -3.85 -7.94
N ILE A 43 -10.43 -4.32 -7.35
CA ILE A 43 -11.35 -3.51 -6.55
C ILE A 43 -11.34 -4.02 -5.12
N LYS A 44 -11.11 -3.12 -4.17
CA LYS A 44 -10.98 -3.43 -2.75
C LYS A 44 -12.00 -2.65 -1.95
N VAL A 45 -12.72 -3.38 -1.10
CA VAL A 45 -13.72 -2.84 -0.18
C VAL A 45 -13.29 -3.16 1.24
N TYR A 46 -13.36 -2.14 2.07
CA TYR A 46 -12.98 -2.21 3.47
C TYR A 46 -14.23 -2.27 4.38
N PRO A 47 -14.11 -2.88 5.57
CA PRO A 47 -15.14 -2.83 6.60
C PRO A 47 -15.54 -1.40 6.94
N ASP A 48 -16.81 -1.20 7.28
CA ASP A 48 -17.39 0.14 7.48
C ASP A 48 -16.59 1.03 8.45
N GLN A 49 -16.21 0.47 9.60
CA GLN A 49 -15.47 1.17 10.65
C GLN A 49 -14.09 1.69 10.23
N ASP A 50 -13.48 1.08 9.21
CA ASP A 50 -12.13 1.39 8.74
C ASP A 50 -12.11 1.95 7.32
N ARG A 51 -13.24 1.95 6.61
CA ARG A 51 -13.28 2.16 5.16
C ARG A 51 -12.62 3.45 4.75
N ILE A 52 -13.08 4.57 5.29
CA ILE A 52 -12.54 5.88 4.88
C ILE A 52 -11.06 6.03 5.28
N ARG A 53 -10.68 5.57 6.47
CA ARG A 53 -9.28 5.56 6.92
C ARG A 53 -8.38 4.81 5.94
N LYS A 54 -8.81 3.62 5.52
CA LYS A 54 -8.09 2.78 4.58
C LYS A 54 -8.03 3.38 3.17
N LEU A 55 -9.11 4.01 2.70
CA LEU A 55 -9.11 4.75 1.45
C LEU A 55 -8.13 5.94 1.50
N CYS A 56 -8.07 6.68 2.61
CA CYS A 56 -7.08 7.74 2.83
C CYS A 56 -5.65 7.17 2.76
N ASN A 57 -5.41 6.03 3.38
CA ASN A 57 -4.11 5.36 3.37
C ASN A 57 -3.70 4.91 1.96
N GLU A 58 -4.58 4.21 1.24
CA GLU A 58 -4.35 3.78 -0.15
C GLU A 58 -4.03 4.95 -1.07
N LEU A 59 -4.85 6.00 -0.99
CA LEU A 59 -4.70 7.22 -1.76
C LEU A 59 -3.36 7.91 -1.49
N THR A 60 -2.97 7.98 -0.22
CA THR A 60 -1.75 8.64 0.21
C THR A 60 -0.52 7.89 -0.27
N GLY A 61 -0.49 6.57 -0.05
CA GLY A 61 0.59 5.71 -0.51
C GLY A 61 0.73 5.73 -2.02
N PHE A 62 -0.36 5.57 -2.76
CA PHE A 62 -0.36 5.60 -4.22
C PHE A 62 0.17 6.94 -4.75
N THR A 63 -0.31 8.05 -4.21
CA THR A 63 0.05 9.40 -4.69
C THR A 63 1.54 9.70 -4.45
N LEU A 64 2.06 9.37 -3.26
CA LEU A 64 3.48 9.57 -2.93
C LEU A 64 4.41 8.62 -3.72
N ALA A 65 4.01 7.36 -3.88
CA ALA A 65 4.76 6.40 -4.70
C ALA A 65 4.88 6.85 -6.15
N LYS A 66 3.79 7.37 -6.76
CA LYS A 66 3.84 7.96 -8.11
C LYS A 66 4.80 9.15 -8.16
N ALA A 67 4.75 10.05 -7.17
CA ALA A 67 5.65 11.20 -7.12
C ALA A 67 7.13 10.80 -7.04
N LEU A 68 7.43 9.67 -6.42
CA LEU A 68 8.78 9.09 -6.34
C LEU A 68 9.17 8.23 -7.56
N GLY A 69 8.26 8.04 -8.52
CA GLY A 69 8.48 7.17 -9.68
C GLY A 69 8.58 5.69 -9.31
N ILE A 70 8.00 5.28 -8.18
CA ILE A 70 7.98 3.88 -7.77
C ILE A 70 6.95 3.14 -8.64
N LEU A 71 7.36 1.99 -9.17
CA LEU A 71 6.54 1.15 -10.01
C LEU A 71 5.36 0.59 -9.23
N GLN A 72 4.16 0.79 -9.75
CA GLN A 72 2.87 0.45 -9.15
C GLN A 72 1.78 0.56 -10.23
N PRO A 73 0.50 0.21 -9.97
CA PRO A 73 -0.57 0.35 -10.96
C PRO A 73 -0.60 1.70 -11.67
N ASP A 74 -0.91 1.69 -12.96
CA ASP A 74 -0.92 2.91 -13.77
C ASP A 74 -2.05 3.85 -13.42
N ASN A 75 -3.23 3.30 -13.14
CA ASN A 75 -4.40 4.09 -12.78
C ASN A 75 -4.98 3.63 -11.44
N ALA A 76 -5.52 4.60 -10.70
CA ALA A 76 -6.29 4.38 -9.49
C ALA A 76 -7.57 5.22 -9.50
N ALA A 77 -8.61 4.72 -8.85
CA ALA A 77 -9.89 5.40 -8.74
C ALA A 77 -10.60 5.08 -7.42
N LEU A 78 -11.51 5.97 -7.04
CA LEU A 78 -12.59 5.71 -6.11
C LEU A 78 -13.87 5.47 -6.90
N ILE A 79 -14.66 4.47 -6.49
CA ILE A 79 -15.94 4.17 -7.11
C ILE A 79 -17.00 3.92 -6.03
N PRO A 80 -18.20 4.51 -6.11
CA PRO A 80 -19.31 4.11 -5.28
C PRO A 80 -19.84 2.77 -5.81
N LEU A 81 -20.03 1.78 -4.93
CA LEU A 81 -20.57 0.48 -5.31
C LEU A 81 -22.08 0.55 -5.49
N SER A 82 -22.55 0.02 -6.62
CA SER A 82 -23.95 -0.30 -6.81
C SER A 82 -24.36 -1.43 -5.84
N LYS A 83 -25.59 -1.33 -5.30
CA LYS A 83 -26.18 -2.39 -4.44
C LYS A 83 -26.22 -3.76 -5.13
N LEU A 84 -26.18 -3.80 -6.47
CA LEU A 84 -26.09 -5.04 -7.24
C LEU A 84 -24.84 -5.87 -6.89
N PHE A 85 -23.74 -5.23 -6.51
CA PHE A 85 -22.47 -5.89 -6.19
C PHE A 85 -22.24 -6.10 -4.69
N TYR A 86 -23.16 -5.69 -3.80
CA TYR A 86 -22.91 -5.80 -2.34
C TYR A 86 -22.72 -7.24 -1.88
N LYS A 87 -23.41 -8.19 -2.53
CA LYS A 87 -23.25 -9.63 -2.25
C LYS A 87 -21.83 -10.14 -2.53
N ASP A 88 -21.10 -9.50 -3.43
CA ASP A 88 -19.72 -9.89 -3.74
C ASP A 88 -18.74 -9.50 -2.64
N PHE A 89 -19.15 -8.61 -1.74
CA PHE A 89 -18.38 -8.06 -0.63
C PHE A 89 -19.09 -8.27 0.71
N SER A 90 -19.94 -9.30 0.82
CA SER A 90 -20.82 -9.52 1.99
C SER A 90 -20.08 -9.69 3.32
N ASP A 91 -18.79 -10.03 3.29
CA ASP A 91 -17.96 -10.15 4.49
C ASP A 91 -17.67 -8.79 5.14
N VAL A 92 -17.75 -7.70 4.37
CA VAL A 92 -17.39 -6.33 4.81
C VAL A 92 -18.45 -5.28 4.49
N VAL A 93 -19.54 -5.67 3.83
CA VAL A 93 -20.67 -4.83 3.46
C VAL A 93 -21.95 -5.49 3.91
N ASP A 94 -22.73 -4.80 4.76
CA ASP A 94 -24.11 -5.18 5.01
C ASP A 94 -24.95 -4.89 3.75
N PRO A 95 -25.58 -5.91 3.13
CA PRO A 95 -26.38 -5.71 1.93
C PRO A 95 -27.58 -4.77 2.13
N ASN A 96 -28.01 -4.55 3.38
CA ASN A 96 -29.11 -3.67 3.73
C ASN A 96 -28.67 -2.29 4.19
N ILE A 97 -27.37 -1.97 4.15
CA ILE A 97 -26.88 -0.66 4.57
C ILE A 97 -27.53 0.46 3.76
N ASP A 98 -27.93 1.51 4.48
CA ASP A 98 -28.32 2.78 3.90
C ASP A 98 -27.08 3.67 3.85
N GLY A 99 -26.57 3.91 2.64
CA GLY A 99 -25.38 4.73 2.44
C GLY A 99 -24.62 4.37 1.17
N ILE A 100 -23.56 5.13 0.90
CA ILE A 100 -22.65 4.88 -0.23
C ILE A 100 -21.47 4.06 0.28
N VAL A 101 -21.28 2.88 -0.31
CA VAL A 101 -20.10 2.05 -0.06
C VAL A 101 -19.04 2.40 -1.10
N TRP A 102 -17.99 3.09 -0.67
CA TRP A 102 -16.85 3.43 -1.53
C TRP A 102 -15.85 2.29 -1.63
N ALA A 103 -15.34 2.04 -2.83
CA ALA A 103 -14.28 1.07 -3.09
C ALA A 103 -13.04 1.74 -3.69
N TRP A 104 -11.87 1.18 -3.38
CA TRP A 104 -10.60 1.52 -4.00
C TRP A 104 -10.39 0.66 -5.24
N VAL A 105 -9.97 1.28 -6.34
CA VAL A 105 -9.76 0.60 -7.62
C VAL A 105 -8.37 0.90 -8.11
N THR A 106 -7.66 -0.12 -8.57
CA THR A 106 -6.41 0.02 -9.32
C THR A 106 -6.41 -0.87 -10.55
N THR A 107 -5.81 -0.43 -11.64
CA THR A 107 -5.56 -1.33 -12.78
C THR A 107 -4.69 -2.51 -12.34
N GLU A 108 -4.80 -3.63 -13.05
CA GLU A 108 -3.91 -4.76 -12.85
C GLU A 108 -2.43 -4.34 -12.99
N CYS A 109 -1.58 -4.85 -12.10
CA CYS A 109 -0.16 -4.53 -12.07
C CYS A 109 0.63 -5.78 -11.67
N GLY A 110 0.94 -6.62 -12.65
CA GLY A 110 1.71 -7.84 -12.43
C GLY A 110 1.06 -8.84 -11.47
N GLN A 111 1.85 -9.82 -11.05
CA GLN A 111 1.44 -10.85 -10.09
C GLN A 111 2.25 -10.70 -8.80
N SER A 112 1.61 -10.82 -7.63
CA SER A 112 2.33 -10.73 -6.35
C SER A 112 3.45 -11.76 -6.27
N VAL A 113 4.57 -11.43 -5.61
CA VAL A 113 5.67 -12.39 -5.42
C VAL A 113 5.16 -13.63 -4.66
N LYS A 114 4.29 -13.45 -3.66
CA LYS A 114 3.59 -14.56 -2.99
C LYS A 114 2.84 -15.45 -3.99
N GLY A 115 2.14 -14.86 -4.97
CA GLY A 115 1.44 -15.57 -6.04
C GLY A 115 2.38 -16.29 -7.01
N VAL A 116 3.46 -15.63 -7.46
CA VAL A 116 4.46 -16.22 -8.38
C VAL A 116 5.05 -17.51 -7.82
N PHE A 117 5.35 -17.53 -6.51
CA PHE A 117 5.88 -18.71 -5.83
C PHE A 117 4.81 -19.67 -5.28
N HIS A 118 3.53 -19.41 -5.58
CA HIS A 118 2.38 -20.21 -5.11
C HIS A 118 2.34 -20.36 -3.58
N LEU A 119 2.60 -19.27 -2.87
CA LEU A 119 2.66 -19.19 -1.41
C LEU A 119 1.39 -18.58 -0.78
N ASN A 120 0.30 -18.42 -1.54
CA ASN A 120 -0.93 -17.76 -1.06
C ASN A 120 -1.51 -18.45 0.19
N ASN A 121 -1.48 -19.78 0.23
CA ASN A 121 -1.93 -20.61 1.37
C ASN A 121 -0.74 -21.12 2.19
N PHE A 122 0.18 -20.21 2.56
CA PHE A 122 1.46 -20.55 3.19
C PHE A 122 1.33 -21.49 4.40
N GLU A 123 0.35 -21.27 5.27
CA GLU A 123 0.16 -22.06 6.50
C GLU A 123 -0.17 -23.53 6.20
N ASP A 124 -1.11 -23.78 5.28
CA ASP A 124 -1.46 -25.14 4.85
C ASP A 124 -0.29 -25.83 4.14
N LEU A 125 0.43 -25.08 3.31
CA LEU A 125 1.61 -25.57 2.60
C LEU A 125 2.75 -25.94 3.58
N LEU A 126 2.94 -25.14 4.63
CA LEU A 126 3.94 -25.42 5.66
C LEU A 126 3.61 -26.68 6.46
N GLN A 127 2.31 -26.99 6.65
CA GLN A 127 1.89 -28.23 7.31
C GLN A 127 2.04 -29.46 6.40
N THR A 128 1.77 -29.32 5.11
CA THR A 128 1.70 -30.44 4.16
C THR A 128 3.03 -30.75 3.46
N ASP A 129 3.84 -29.73 3.17
CA ASP A 129 5.13 -29.85 2.48
C ASP A 129 6.12 -28.76 2.97
N PRO A 130 6.60 -28.85 4.22
CA PRO A 130 7.39 -27.81 4.87
C PRO A 130 8.69 -27.49 4.14
N GLU A 131 9.45 -28.50 3.72
CA GLU A 131 10.77 -28.32 3.12
C GLU A 131 10.69 -27.52 1.81
N ASN A 132 9.78 -27.91 0.92
CA ASN A 132 9.55 -27.22 -0.35
C ASN A 132 8.96 -25.81 -0.14
N THR A 133 8.06 -25.66 0.83
CA THR A 133 7.45 -24.36 1.17
C THR A 133 8.50 -23.36 1.64
N ILE A 134 9.40 -23.79 2.52
CA ILE A 134 10.54 -22.97 2.97
C ILE A 134 11.51 -22.70 1.82
N ALA A 135 11.80 -23.67 0.96
CA ALA A 135 12.65 -23.46 -0.21
C ALA A 135 12.07 -22.40 -1.16
N LYS A 136 10.75 -22.45 -1.44
CA LYS A 136 10.03 -21.44 -2.23
C LYS A 136 10.08 -20.07 -1.58
N LEU A 137 9.91 -19.99 -0.25
CA LEU A 137 10.00 -18.72 0.48
C LEU A 137 11.40 -18.11 0.37
N ILE A 138 12.46 -18.91 0.54
CA ILE A 138 13.85 -18.47 0.38
C ILE A 138 14.10 -17.93 -1.04
N GLN A 139 13.58 -18.62 -2.06
CA GLN A 139 13.68 -18.16 -3.45
C GLN A 139 12.90 -16.86 -3.69
N ALA A 140 11.70 -16.73 -3.13
CA ALA A 140 10.90 -15.52 -3.20
C ALA A 140 11.63 -14.32 -2.57
N TYR A 141 12.20 -14.51 -1.37
CA TYR A 141 13.02 -13.51 -0.71
C TYR A 141 14.27 -13.17 -1.53
N SER A 142 14.92 -14.17 -2.12
CA SER A 142 16.08 -13.93 -2.98
C SER A 142 15.70 -13.13 -4.22
N LEU A 143 14.53 -13.38 -4.83
CA LEU A 143 14.02 -12.60 -5.96
C LEU A 143 13.86 -11.13 -5.57
N VAL A 144 13.23 -10.86 -4.42
CA VAL A 144 13.00 -9.52 -3.87
C VAL A 144 14.33 -8.81 -3.59
N CYS A 145 15.27 -9.48 -2.92
CA CYS A 145 16.60 -8.93 -2.61
C CYS A 145 17.43 -8.55 -3.85
N ASN A 146 17.17 -9.21 -4.99
CA ASN A 146 17.87 -8.96 -6.25
C ASN A 146 17.25 -7.83 -7.08
N GLN A 147 16.14 -7.23 -6.63
CA GLN A 147 15.48 -6.15 -7.36
C GLN A 147 16.24 -4.82 -7.26
N LYS A 148 16.47 -4.18 -8.40
CA LYS A 148 17.24 -2.92 -8.48
C LYS A 148 16.57 -1.77 -7.72
N ASN A 149 15.25 -1.78 -7.62
CA ASN A 149 14.48 -0.73 -6.96
C ASN A 149 14.19 -1.02 -5.48
N LEU A 150 14.65 -2.15 -4.92
CA LEU A 150 14.48 -2.47 -3.50
C LEU A 150 14.93 -1.33 -2.56
N PRO A 151 16.09 -0.66 -2.76
CA PRO A 151 16.47 0.48 -1.92
C PRO A 151 15.43 1.59 -1.88
N ASN A 152 14.81 1.92 -3.03
CA ASN A 152 13.79 2.96 -3.11
C ASN A 152 12.53 2.57 -2.35
N ILE A 153 12.14 1.28 -2.38
CA ILE A 153 10.96 0.80 -1.68
C ILE A 153 11.20 0.75 -0.16
N ILE A 154 12.38 0.31 0.27
CA ILE A 154 12.77 0.35 1.70
C ILE A 154 12.70 1.79 2.23
N ALA A 155 13.27 2.75 1.50
CA ALA A 155 13.21 4.16 1.87
C ALA A 155 11.77 4.67 1.91
N PHE A 156 10.97 4.33 0.91
CA PHE A 156 9.58 4.75 0.82
C PHE A 156 8.71 4.20 1.95
N ASP A 157 8.86 2.92 2.31
CA ASP A 157 8.11 2.31 3.40
C ASP A 157 8.53 2.89 4.75
N ASP A 158 9.80 3.27 4.96
CA ASP A 158 10.14 4.07 6.15
C ASP A 158 9.45 5.44 6.10
N PHE A 159 9.51 6.16 4.98
CA PHE A 159 8.90 7.48 4.84
C PHE A 159 7.40 7.48 5.20
N ILE A 160 6.62 6.57 4.65
CA ILE A 160 5.18 6.50 4.90
C ILE A 160 4.81 5.64 6.12
N ALA A 161 5.81 5.10 6.83
CA ALA A 161 5.63 4.16 7.94
C ALA A 161 4.75 2.95 7.56
N ASN A 162 5.12 2.24 6.50
CA ASN A 162 4.45 1.03 6.08
C ASN A 162 5.09 -0.20 6.74
N ASP A 163 4.38 -0.79 7.69
CA ASP A 163 4.81 -2.00 8.38
C ASP A 163 4.24 -3.29 7.77
N ASP A 164 3.45 -3.19 6.70
CA ASP A 164 2.87 -4.35 6.01
C ASP A 164 3.37 -4.55 4.57
N ARG A 165 4.52 -4.00 4.17
CA ARG A 165 5.15 -4.36 2.88
C ARG A 165 5.74 -5.78 2.88
N ASN A 166 4.88 -6.79 2.89
CA ASN A 166 5.26 -8.20 2.77
C ASN A 166 5.34 -8.64 1.29
N ILE A 167 5.79 -9.88 1.01
CA ILE A 167 5.94 -10.39 -0.38
C ILE A 167 4.61 -10.57 -1.14
N GLY A 168 3.46 -10.50 -0.46
CA GLY A 168 2.15 -10.39 -1.09
C GLY A 168 1.84 -8.99 -1.61
N ASN A 169 2.50 -7.96 -1.07
CA ASN A 169 2.28 -6.55 -1.37
C ASN A 169 3.38 -5.96 -2.29
N VAL A 170 4.16 -6.84 -2.92
CA VAL A 170 5.06 -6.52 -4.04
C VAL A 170 4.75 -7.44 -5.20
N VAL A 171 4.80 -6.91 -6.42
CA VAL A 171 4.37 -7.57 -7.65
C VAL A 171 5.51 -7.66 -8.65
N MET A 172 5.57 -8.76 -9.39
CA MET A 172 6.45 -8.90 -10.55
C MET A 172 5.68 -8.54 -11.81
N ILE A 173 6.19 -7.58 -12.56
CA ILE A 173 5.62 -7.14 -13.85
C ILE A 173 6.29 -7.91 -14.99
N GLY A 174 5.64 -8.00 -16.15
CA GLY A 174 6.04 -8.86 -17.27
C GLY A 174 7.44 -8.58 -17.87
N ASP A 175 8.05 -7.45 -17.56
CA ASP A 175 9.43 -7.11 -17.93
C ASP A 175 10.47 -7.53 -16.87
N GLY A 176 10.03 -8.19 -15.80
CA GLY A 176 10.86 -8.67 -14.69
C GLY A 176 11.10 -7.64 -13.59
N ASN A 177 10.53 -6.44 -13.68
CA ASN A 177 10.66 -5.42 -12.63
C ASN A 177 9.65 -5.65 -11.49
N MET A 178 10.06 -5.27 -10.28
CA MET A 178 9.18 -5.32 -9.10
C MET A 178 8.43 -4.00 -8.91
N GLY A 179 7.12 -4.07 -8.71
CA GLY A 179 6.28 -2.96 -8.28
C GLY A 179 5.71 -3.16 -6.87
N ILE A 180 4.99 -2.16 -6.37
CA ILE A 180 4.28 -2.19 -5.09
C ILE A 180 2.77 -2.00 -5.27
N ILE A 181 1.99 -2.61 -4.38
CA ILE A 181 0.52 -2.53 -4.32
C ILE A 181 0.08 -2.56 -2.86
N ASP A 182 -1.13 -2.14 -2.54
CA ASP A 182 -1.66 -2.17 -1.17
C ASP A 182 -0.88 -1.25 -0.21
N HIS A 183 -1.48 -0.10 0.07
CA HIS A 183 -1.00 0.87 1.04
C HIS A 183 -1.98 1.03 2.20
N GLY A 184 -2.92 0.10 2.39
CA GLY A 184 -3.94 0.22 3.45
C GLY A 184 -3.37 0.32 4.87
N GLU A 185 -2.16 -0.19 5.10
CA GLU A 185 -1.48 -0.28 6.41
C GLU A 185 -0.33 0.73 6.59
N ILE A 186 -0.28 1.81 5.80
CA ILE A 186 0.67 2.91 6.05
C ILE A 186 0.32 3.69 7.33
N LEU A 187 1.19 4.64 7.72
CA LEU A 187 1.05 5.43 8.94
C LEU A 187 1.11 4.55 10.22
N GLY A 188 1.92 3.49 10.15
CA GLY A 188 2.22 2.57 11.25
C GLY A 188 1.15 1.56 11.58
N SER A 189 0.28 1.19 10.63
CA SER A 189 -0.91 0.36 10.88
C SER A 189 -1.86 0.89 11.97
N ILE A 190 -1.74 2.17 12.33
CA ILE A 190 -2.50 2.75 13.44
C ILE A 190 -3.93 3.06 12.99
N ASN A 191 -4.90 2.79 13.84
CA ASN A 191 -6.26 3.32 13.67
C ASN A 191 -6.30 4.80 14.09
N TRP A 192 -5.70 5.65 13.25
CA TRP A 192 -5.59 7.09 13.49
C TRP A 192 -6.94 7.83 13.46
N PHE A 193 -8.03 7.18 13.02
CA PHE A 193 -9.40 7.68 13.23
C PHE A 193 -9.76 7.68 14.71
N SER A 194 -9.48 6.58 15.41
CA SER A 194 -9.80 6.37 16.82
C SER A 194 -8.77 6.94 17.79
N ASP A 195 -7.49 6.95 17.41
CA ASP A 195 -6.40 7.45 18.22
C ASP A 195 -5.40 8.22 17.35
N LEU A 196 -5.72 9.50 17.15
CA LEU A 196 -4.87 10.39 16.36
C LEU A 196 -3.52 10.67 17.06
N ALA A 197 -3.46 10.55 18.39
CA ALA A 197 -2.24 10.80 19.15
C ALA A 197 -1.23 9.65 19.03
N ALA A 198 -1.71 8.43 18.76
CA ALA A 198 -0.84 7.28 18.45
C ALA A 198 -0.06 7.47 17.14
N LEU A 199 -0.48 8.38 16.24
CA LEU A 199 0.25 8.71 15.01
C LEU A 199 1.55 9.48 15.31
N ASP A 200 2.54 8.78 15.85
CA ASP A 200 3.83 9.35 16.23
C ASP A 200 4.81 9.32 15.05
N LYS A 201 5.06 10.50 14.52
CA LYS A 201 5.97 10.75 13.38
C LYS A 201 7.43 10.39 13.66
N THR A 202 7.83 10.28 14.93
CA THR A 202 9.21 10.05 15.35
C THR A 202 9.59 8.57 15.44
N LEU A 203 8.59 7.69 15.63
CA LEU A 203 8.83 6.27 15.82
C LEU A 203 9.49 5.60 14.60
N ALA A 204 10.30 4.59 14.91
CA ALA A 204 10.77 3.64 13.91
C ALA A 204 9.68 2.59 13.70
N PHE A 205 9.50 2.17 12.45
CA PHE A 205 8.49 1.19 12.07
C PHE A 205 9.16 -0.07 11.52
N ASN A 206 8.43 -1.18 11.56
CA ASN A 206 8.94 -2.47 11.12
C ASN A 206 8.99 -2.53 9.59
N ASN A 207 10.15 -2.33 8.99
CA ASN A 207 10.31 -2.42 7.54
C ASN A 207 10.49 -3.88 7.11
N LYS A 208 9.40 -4.52 6.66
CA LYS A 208 9.40 -5.94 6.29
C LYS A 208 10.39 -6.29 5.18
N LEU A 209 10.59 -5.43 4.18
CA LEU A 209 11.56 -5.69 3.11
C LEU A 209 13.01 -5.55 3.57
N LEU A 210 13.29 -4.64 4.49
CA LEU A 210 14.59 -4.55 5.16
C LEU A 210 14.89 -5.83 5.96
N ASN A 211 13.92 -6.33 6.72
CA ASN A 211 14.09 -7.58 7.46
C ASN A 211 14.34 -8.75 6.52
N ILE A 212 13.61 -8.84 5.40
CA ILE A 212 13.87 -9.85 4.36
C ILE A 212 15.31 -9.75 3.84
N LEU A 213 15.82 -8.54 3.58
CA LEU A 213 17.20 -8.34 3.16
C LEU A 213 18.21 -8.79 4.24
N ASP A 214 17.95 -8.44 5.49
CA ASP A 214 18.85 -8.74 6.61
C ASP A 214 18.87 -10.23 6.94
N ASP A 215 17.73 -10.89 6.88
CA ASP A 215 17.58 -12.30 7.21
C ASP A 215 17.95 -13.23 6.05
N GLN A 216 18.08 -12.73 4.81
CA GLN A 216 18.40 -13.57 3.66
C GLN A 216 19.84 -14.10 3.71
N PRO A 217 20.08 -15.42 3.90
CA PRO A 217 21.42 -15.99 4.04
C PRO A 217 22.26 -15.95 2.76
N THR A 218 21.63 -15.94 1.58
CA THR A 218 22.35 -16.01 0.30
C THR A 218 22.94 -14.68 -0.15
N ILE A 219 22.50 -13.57 0.44
CA ILE A 219 22.95 -12.22 0.09
C ILE A 219 24.18 -11.88 0.93
N LYS A 220 25.28 -11.51 0.25
CA LYS A 220 26.54 -11.13 0.91
C LYS A 220 26.36 -9.87 1.75
N THR A 221 27.03 -9.78 2.89
CA THR A 221 27.01 -8.60 3.78
C THR A 221 27.32 -7.31 3.05
N GLN A 222 28.30 -7.33 2.13
CA GLN A 222 28.64 -6.15 1.31
C GLN A 222 27.45 -5.69 0.45
N THR A 223 26.70 -6.62 -0.15
CA THR A 223 25.51 -6.32 -0.93
C THR A 223 24.41 -5.72 -0.05
N LYS A 224 24.18 -6.29 1.15
CA LYS A 224 23.23 -5.72 2.12
C LYS A 224 23.60 -4.29 2.49
N PHE A 225 24.88 -4.05 2.80
CA PHE A 225 25.40 -2.72 3.11
C PHE A 225 25.18 -1.73 1.95
N THR A 226 25.53 -2.13 0.72
CA THR A 226 25.30 -1.29 -0.47
C THR A 226 23.81 -0.97 -0.67
N THR A 227 22.92 -1.96 -0.55
CA THR A 227 21.46 -1.75 -0.68
C THR A 227 20.94 -0.78 0.37
N LYS A 228 21.39 -0.91 1.63
CA LYS A 228 21.02 0.01 2.72
C LYS A 228 21.53 1.43 2.46
N HIS A 229 22.77 1.58 2.00
CA HIS A 229 23.32 2.90 1.65
C HIS A 229 22.51 3.57 0.54
N LEU A 230 22.17 2.83 -0.53
CA LEU A 230 21.32 3.34 -1.60
C LEU A 230 19.91 3.70 -1.13
N ALA A 231 19.39 3.05 -0.08
CA ALA A 231 18.10 3.41 0.50
C ALA A 231 18.20 4.79 1.19
N VAL A 232 19.29 5.07 1.91
CA VAL A 232 19.55 6.41 2.48
C VAL A 232 19.59 7.46 1.37
N ASP A 233 20.26 7.18 0.25
CA ASP A 233 20.32 8.09 -0.89
C ASP A 233 18.94 8.35 -1.50
N ALA A 234 18.11 7.30 -1.61
CA ALA A 234 16.75 7.41 -2.12
C ALA A 234 15.87 8.34 -1.27
N ALA A 235 16.11 8.37 0.05
CA ALA A 235 15.35 9.21 0.97
C ALA A 235 15.49 10.72 0.71
N ASN A 236 16.56 11.15 0.04
CA ASN A 236 16.76 12.56 -0.33
C ASN A 236 15.66 13.11 -1.26
N LYS A 237 14.91 12.24 -1.94
CA LYS A 237 13.81 12.64 -2.85
C LYS A 237 12.47 12.84 -2.13
N HIS A 238 12.34 12.40 -0.88
CA HIS A 238 11.05 12.35 -0.19
C HIS A 238 10.45 13.75 0.04
N LYS A 239 11.28 14.72 0.43
CA LYS A 239 10.85 16.11 0.63
C LYS A 239 10.21 16.68 -0.65
N ASP A 240 10.92 16.60 -1.77
CA ASP A 240 10.46 17.15 -3.04
C ASP A 240 9.21 16.41 -3.53
N ALA A 241 9.17 15.08 -3.38
CA ALA A 241 7.99 14.29 -3.69
C ALA A 241 6.78 14.72 -2.87
N PHE A 242 6.91 14.85 -1.54
CA PHE A 242 5.82 15.29 -0.67
C PHE A 242 5.33 16.69 -1.04
N ILE A 243 6.23 17.66 -1.20
CA ILE A 243 5.89 19.04 -1.60
C ILE A 243 5.11 19.04 -2.92
N SER A 244 5.53 18.23 -3.90
CA SER A 244 4.89 18.17 -5.21
C SER A 244 3.44 17.67 -5.21
N VAL A 245 3.02 16.94 -4.17
CA VAL A 245 1.66 16.36 -4.08
C VAL A 245 0.89 16.77 -2.82
N GLN A 246 1.47 17.57 -1.92
CA GLN A 246 0.87 17.92 -0.63
C GLN A 246 -0.51 18.56 -0.77
N GLU A 247 -0.69 19.47 -1.73
CA GLU A 247 -2.00 20.10 -2.01
C GLU A 247 -3.01 19.07 -2.51
N THR A 248 -2.60 18.18 -3.43
CA THR A 248 -3.46 17.10 -3.94
C THR A 248 -3.91 16.17 -2.80
N LEU A 249 -2.99 15.76 -1.93
CA LEU A 249 -3.29 14.94 -0.77
C LEU A 249 -4.25 15.65 0.19
N THR A 250 -4.03 16.95 0.44
CA THR A 250 -4.91 17.76 1.30
C THR A 250 -6.35 17.73 0.81
N THR A 251 -6.56 18.00 -0.48
CA THR A 251 -7.89 18.00 -1.09
C THR A 251 -8.56 16.64 -0.97
N TRP A 252 -7.81 15.55 -1.19
CA TRP A 252 -8.36 14.21 -1.04
C TRP A 252 -8.72 13.85 0.39
N TRP A 253 -7.87 14.19 1.36
CA TRP A 253 -8.19 13.96 2.77
C TRP A 253 -9.41 14.76 3.18
N GLN A 254 -9.57 16.00 2.72
CA GLN A 254 -10.79 16.80 2.94
C GLN A 254 -12.02 16.07 2.42
N ASN A 255 -12.03 15.71 1.13
CA ASN A 255 -13.17 15.04 0.49
C ASN A 255 -13.52 13.70 1.17
N LEU A 256 -12.53 12.90 1.54
CA LEU A 256 -12.75 11.61 2.20
C LEU A 256 -13.26 11.78 3.63
N LEU A 257 -12.71 12.74 4.37
CA LEU A 257 -13.16 13.02 5.74
C LEU A 257 -14.58 13.62 5.79
N GLU A 258 -15.00 14.37 4.77
CA GLU A 258 -16.37 14.88 4.63
C GLU A 258 -17.43 13.75 4.62
N VAL A 259 -17.08 12.60 4.04
CA VAL A 259 -17.96 11.40 3.99
C VAL A 259 -17.67 10.39 5.10
N SER A 260 -16.86 10.77 6.09
CA SER A 260 -16.51 9.94 7.25
C SER A 260 -17.45 10.15 8.43
N ASN A 261 -17.23 9.38 9.50
CA ASN A 261 -17.88 9.57 10.79
C ASN A 261 -17.16 10.60 11.70
N ILE A 262 -16.07 11.22 11.24
CA ILE A 262 -15.35 12.26 12.01
C ILE A 262 -16.16 13.57 11.96
N PRO A 263 -16.48 14.18 13.12
CA PRO A 263 -17.23 15.43 13.15
C PRO A 263 -16.53 16.53 12.33
N THR A 264 -17.28 17.29 11.52
CA THR A 264 -16.75 18.33 10.62
C THR A 264 -15.81 19.32 11.31
N LYS A 265 -16.10 19.69 12.56
CA LYS A 265 -15.27 20.58 13.37
C LYS A 265 -13.87 20.02 13.68
N ASP A 266 -13.73 18.70 13.69
CA ASP A 266 -12.50 17.99 14.06
C ASP A 266 -11.67 17.62 12.81
N GLN A 267 -12.29 17.53 11.63
CA GLN A 267 -11.61 17.16 10.38
C GLN A 267 -10.34 17.97 10.06
N PRO A 268 -10.29 19.31 10.26
CA PRO A 268 -9.06 20.07 10.05
C PRO A 268 -7.88 19.57 10.87
N LYS A 269 -8.13 19.12 12.11
CA LYS A 269 -7.10 18.55 13.00
C LYS A 269 -6.51 17.27 12.41
N TYR A 270 -7.34 16.38 11.88
CA TYR A 270 -6.85 15.14 11.25
C TYR A 270 -5.95 15.44 10.06
N ILE A 271 -6.35 16.40 9.21
CA ILE A 271 -5.56 16.84 8.06
C ILE A 271 -4.21 17.42 8.49
N GLU A 272 -4.20 18.25 9.54
CA GLU A 272 -2.95 18.80 10.09
C GLU A 272 -2.02 17.70 10.61
N TYR A 273 -2.54 16.69 11.32
CA TYR A 273 -1.75 15.57 11.80
C TYR A 273 -1.16 14.73 10.66
N LEU A 274 -1.95 14.42 9.62
CA LEU A 274 -1.46 13.69 8.44
C LEU A 274 -0.35 14.48 7.72
N LYS A 275 -0.55 15.81 7.56
CA LYS A 275 0.45 16.70 6.98
C LYS A 275 1.72 16.75 7.81
N ASP A 276 1.60 16.95 9.11
CA ASP A 276 2.74 17.07 10.03
C ASP A 276 3.53 15.76 10.08
N PHE A 277 2.85 14.61 10.11
CA PHE A 277 3.48 13.30 10.06
C PHE A 277 4.33 13.12 8.79
N LEU A 278 3.71 13.30 7.62
CA LEU A 278 4.39 13.13 6.34
C LEU A 278 5.47 14.20 6.12
N HIS A 279 5.20 15.45 6.49
CA HIS A 279 6.19 16.51 6.39
C HIS A 279 7.43 16.19 7.22
N TYR A 280 7.26 15.86 8.50
CA TYR A 280 8.35 15.49 9.39
C TYR A 280 9.20 14.35 8.83
N ARG A 281 8.55 13.26 8.37
CA ARG A 281 9.27 12.11 7.83
C ARG A 281 9.92 12.39 6.48
N SER A 282 9.33 13.27 5.66
CA SER A 282 9.91 13.66 4.36
C SER A 282 11.21 14.47 4.48
N ILE A 283 11.39 15.18 5.59
CA ILE A 283 12.58 16.00 5.88
C ILE A 283 13.49 15.38 6.94
N GLN A 284 13.19 14.15 7.37
CA GLN A 284 13.96 13.48 8.40
C GLN A 284 15.42 13.35 7.96
N SER A 285 16.34 13.64 8.88
CA SER A 285 17.77 13.53 8.59
C SER A 285 18.12 12.12 8.11
N THR A 286 18.92 12.05 7.05
CA THR A 286 19.49 10.80 6.53
C THR A 286 20.26 10.03 7.59
N THR A 287 20.84 10.71 8.59
CA THR A 287 21.48 10.06 9.74
C THR A 287 20.47 9.23 10.55
N VAL A 288 19.29 9.78 10.84
CA VAL A 288 18.28 9.04 11.61
C VAL A 288 17.82 7.81 10.84
N PHE A 289 17.62 7.93 9.53
CA PHE A 289 17.27 6.78 8.70
C PHE A 289 18.43 5.77 8.60
N ALA A 290 19.67 6.23 8.43
CA ALA A 290 20.85 5.37 8.43
C ALA A 290 21.01 4.58 9.74
N ASN A 291 20.72 5.20 10.90
CA ASN A 291 20.68 4.51 12.19
C ASN A 291 19.63 3.39 12.19
N ARG A 292 18.42 3.64 11.67
CA ARG A 292 17.36 2.62 11.56
C ARG A 292 17.76 1.45 10.65
N LEU A 293 18.57 1.70 9.64
CA LEU A 293 19.11 0.66 8.76
C LEU A 293 20.30 -0.09 9.38
N GLY A 294 20.83 0.35 10.53
CA GLY A 294 22.02 -0.23 11.16
C GLY A 294 23.33 0.11 10.43
N LEU A 295 23.39 1.26 9.76
CA LEU A 295 24.60 1.74 9.05
C LEU A 295 25.52 2.60 9.93
N VAL A 296 25.01 3.08 11.05
CA VAL A 296 25.73 3.94 11.99
C VAL A 296 25.62 3.28 13.37
N ALA A 297 26.74 3.26 14.10
CA ALA A 297 26.83 2.74 15.46
C ALA A 297 26.35 3.77 16.49
#